data_AF-A0AAW9QYT9-F1
#
_entry.id   AF-A0AAW9QYT9-F1
#
_cell.length_a   1.000
_cell.length_b   1.000
_cell.length_c   1.000
_cell.angle_alpha   90.00
_cell.angle_beta   90.00
_cell.angle_gamma   90.00
#
_symmetry.space_group_name_H-M   'P 1'
#
loop_
_entity.id
_entity.type
_entity.pdbx_description
1 polymer ?
#
loop_
_entity_poly.entity_id
_entity_poly.type
_entity_poly.pdbx_seq_one_letter_code
_entity_poly.pdbx_strand_id
1 'polypeptide(L)'
;MKLSRLLLDGNKQELQRTLDSNFGKFGLVVTDCQEATVECDGQKMIASTDSKERWKSELTIELLKEYDYDILRDPPPLLAEKNYRSPRSDRGEITGWKNQGTIIGRVYYVRGIYPTFPESLRNWLGRPFGAGTNNIYTMMALISLFGVVASALSIEFVLYRKRLRLEREESEKRLLENESEKLKRELEERSNQISALIKSEQSLLTRLQDYASRQRERESRLQQELNSLENEVGTSRELLSERERELEIIRQSLRETERTIEEQRQSISVHEAEKESVKRDLKRTEQEYIDKVNAIREKTKENVNFYRIYAEDVDRNSSNLRREKERLQSENERLQSENERLQSENESLRGERAEFDPDSTTARTGIDMSSITLVLAGGGSSMRLKIISTLKQDYNLKEAIEIPSSDERRLDKRTIKRTARRGDLIVVITRLTGHDLSEPIAQLKRQRAISGKVLMLQSPGVPSAVNEIVNYLARQNDEPLVR
;
A
#
# COMPACT_ATOMS: atom_id res chain seq x y z
N MET A 1 -125.35 -73.38 -16.14
CA MET A 1 -124.85 -74.49 -15.28
C MET A 1 -125.08 -74.22 -13.78
N LYS A 2 -124.09 -73.76 -12.97
CA LYS A 2 -124.19 -73.78 -11.49
C LYS A 2 -125.44 -73.07 -10.95
N LEU A 3 -125.73 -71.85 -11.40
CA LEU A 3 -126.91 -71.08 -10.97
C LEU A 3 -128.22 -71.81 -11.25
N SER A 4 -128.36 -72.40 -12.45
CA SER A 4 -129.53 -73.19 -12.86
C SER A 4 -129.80 -74.35 -11.90
N ARG A 5 -128.74 -75.09 -11.53
CA ARG A 5 -128.85 -76.19 -10.57
C ARG A 5 -129.16 -75.71 -9.15
N LEU A 6 -128.49 -74.67 -8.66
CA LEU A 6 -128.76 -74.12 -7.32
C LEU A 6 -130.20 -73.59 -7.16
N LEU A 7 -130.81 -73.16 -8.28
CA LEU A 7 -132.21 -72.73 -8.32
C LEU A 7 -133.18 -73.91 -8.20
N LEU A 8 -132.92 -75.02 -8.93
CA LEU A 8 -133.68 -76.28 -8.86
C LEU A 8 -133.52 -76.96 -7.48
N ASP A 9 -132.29 -77.02 -6.96
CA ASP A 9 -131.94 -77.58 -5.64
C ASP A 9 -132.49 -76.70 -4.48
N GLY A 10 -133.14 -75.57 -4.77
CA GLY A 10 -133.75 -74.65 -3.78
C GLY A 10 -132.74 -73.95 -2.85
N ASN A 11 -131.44 -74.10 -3.09
CA ASN A 11 -130.37 -73.71 -2.16
C ASN A 11 -130.04 -72.21 -2.27
N LYS A 12 -130.93 -71.39 -1.68
CA LYS A 12 -130.81 -69.92 -1.65
C LYS A 12 -129.49 -69.43 -1.03
N GLN A 13 -128.92 -70.14 -0.06
CA GLN A 13 -127.68 -69.72 0.61
C GLN A 13 -126.46 -69.85 -0.31
N GLU A 14 -126.28 -71.00 -0.96
CA GLU A 14 -125.17 -71.20 -1.91
C GLU A 14 -125.43 -70.45 -3.24
N LEU A 15 -126.69 -70.20 -3.61
CA LEU A 15 -127.04 -69.27 -4.68
C LEU A 15 -126.52 -67.86 -4.38
N GLN A 16 -126.91 -67.27 -3.25
CA GLN A 16 -126.49 -65.93 -2.85
C GLN A 16 -124.94 -65.85 -2.72
N ARG A 17 -124.30 -66.82 -2.06
CA ARG A 17 -122.83 -66.93 -1.99
C ARG A 17 -122.16 -66.98 -3.36
N THR A 18 -122.81 -67.59 -4.36
CA THR A 18 -122.31 -67.59 -5.74
C THR A 18 -122.42 -66.22 -6.39
N LEU A 19 -123.50 -65.47 -6.15
CA LEU A 19 -123.67 -64.10 -6.66
C LEU A 19 -122.73 -63.09 -5.99
N ASP A 20 -122.40 -63.29 -4.71
CA ASP A 20 -121.51 -62.41 -3.94
C ASP A 20 -120.02 -62.70 -4.14
N SER A 21 -119.68 -63.81 -4.82
CA SER A 21 -118.30 -64.22 -5.11
C SER A 21 -117.50 -63.23 -5.97
N ASN A 22 -118.17 -62.25 -6.58
CA ASN A 22 -117.57 -61.14 -7.33
C ASN A 22 -117.21 -59.91 -6.45
N PHE A 23 -117.49 -59.96 -5.15
CA PHE A 23 -117.25 -58.89 -4.18
C PHE A 23 -117.95 -57.56 -4.52
N GLY A 24 -119.15 -57.62 -5.11
CA GLY A 24 -119.97 -56.44 -5.42
C GLY A 24 -119.51 -55.61 -6.63
N LYS A 25 -118.42 -56.03 -7.31
CA LYS A 25 -117.77 -55.30 -8.42
C LYS A 25 -118.58 -55.26 -9.72
N PHE A 26 -119.52 -56.17 -9.88
CA PHE A 26 -120.58 -56.15 -10.88
C PHE A 26 -121.83 -56.78 -10.26
N GLY A 27 -123.00 -56.31 -10.65
CA GLY A 27 -124.25 -56.88 -10.18
C GLY A 27 -124.65 -58.11 -10.99
N LEU A 28 -124.97 -59.19 -10.30
CA LEU A 28 -125.75 -60.30 -10.84
C LEU A 28 -127.13 -60.28 -10.18
N VAL A 29 -128.19 -60.42 -10.98
CA VAL A 29 -129.59 -60.46 -10.50
C VAL A 29 -130.28 -61.66 -11.10
N VAL A 30 -130.81 -62.55 -10.27
CA VAL A 30 -131.50 -63.78 -10.69
C VAL A 30 -133.01 -63.59 -10.55
N THR A 31 -133.78 -63.89 -11.59
CA THR A 31 -135.25 -63.78 -11.61
C THR A 31 -135.95 -65.10 -11.94
N ASP A 32 -137.23 -65.21 -11.58
CA ASP A 32 -138.10 -66.39 -11.81
C ASP A 32 -138.73 -66.47 -13.21
N CYS A 33 -138.32 -65.60 -14.14
CA CYS A 33 -138.92 -65.54 -15.47
C CYS A 33 -138.76 -66.85 -16.28
N GLN A 34 -139.88 -67.42 -16.71
CA GLN A 34 -139.96 -68.67 -17.49
C GLN A 34 -140.10 -68.45 -19.01
N GLU A 35 -140.13 -67.21 -19.49
CA GLU A 35 -140.32 -66.91 -20.92
C GLU A 35 -138.99 -66.75 -21.68
N ALA A 36 -139.02 -67.00 -22.99
CA ALA A 36 -137.88 -66.83 -23.92
C ALA A 36 -137.84 -65.46 -24.63
N THR A 37 -138.92 -64.68 -24.51
CA THR A 37 -139.15 -63.31 -25.00
C THR A 37 -138.17 -62.31 -24.37
N VAL A 38 -137.97 -61.13 -24.97
CA VAL A 38 -137.16 -60.08 -24.31
C VAL A 38 -137.90 -59.56 -23.06
N GLU A 39 -139.16 -59.20 -23.25
CA GLU A 39 -140.09 -58.83 -22.18
C GLU A 39 -140.49 -60.07 -21.37
N CYS A 40 -140.82 -59.85 -20.09
CA CYS A 40 -141.27 -60.89 -19.15
C CYS A 40 -141.92 -60.19 -17.95
N ASP A 41 -143.15 -59.74 -18.14
CA ASP A 41 -143.80 -58.84 -17.20
C ASP A 41 -144.33 -59.58 -15.97
N GLY A 42 -144.08 -59.02 -14.79
CA GLY A 42 -144.39 -59.64 -13.49
C GLY A 42 -143.30 -60.55 -12.91
N GLN A 43 -142.14 -60.69 -13.55
CA GLN A 43 -140.98 -61.41 -12.99
C GLN A 43 -140.54 -60.83 -11.63
N LYS A 44 -140.04 -61.69 -10.74
CA LYS A 44 -139.57 -61.34 -9.39
C LYS A 44 -138.08 -61.62 -9.25
N MET A 45 -137.38 -60.74 -8.53
CA MET A 45 -135.99 -60.97 -8.13
C MET A 45 -135.93 -62.02 -7.02
N ILE A 46 -135.23 -63.13 -7.29
CA ILE A 46 -135.04 -64.25 -6.35
C ILE A 46 -133.83 -64.00 -5.44
N ALA A 47 -132.73 -63.52 -6.04
CA ALA A 47 -131.46 -63.25 -5.39
C ALA A 47 -130.67 -62.23 -6.21
N SER A 48 -129.80 -61.45 -5.56
CA SER A 48 -128.91 -60.51 -6.27
C SER A 48 -127.65 -60.20 -5.46
N THR A 49 -126.52 -59.99 -6.15
CA THR A 49 -125.22 -59.62 -5.55
C THR A 49 -125.39 -58.48 -4.56
N ASP A 50 -124.90 -58.64 -3.32
CA ASP A 50 -124.80 -57.55 -2.35
C ASP A 50 -123.69 -56.57 -2.73
N SER A 51 -123.98 -55.27 -2.65
CA SER A 51 -123.05 -54.21 -3.01
C SER A 51 -123.46 -52.87 -2.42
N LYS A 52 -122.46 -52.04 -2.10
CA LYS A 52 -122.65 -50.66 -1.64
C LYS A 52 -122.61 -49.64 -2.78
N GLU A 53 -122.45 -50.12 -4.01
CA GLU A 53 -122.38 -49.29 -5.21
C GLU A 53 -123.76 -48.76 -5.63
N ARG A 54 -123.78 -47.56 -6.21
CA ARG A 54 -125.01 -46.82 -6.54
C ARG A 54 -126.00 -47.60 -7.43
N TRP A 55 -125.50 -48.46 -8.31
CA TRP A 55 -126.35 -49.31 -9.17
C TRP A 55 -127.29 -50.22 -8.36
N LYS A 56 -126.90 -50.63 -7.14
CA LYS A 56 -127.70 -51.53 -6.28
C LYS A 56 -128.89 -50.78 -5.65
N SER A 57 -128.71 -49.51 -5.32
CA SER A 57 -129.78 -48.65 -4.77
C SER A 57 -130.77 -48.13 -5.82
N GLU A 58 -130.40 -48.14 -7.10
CA GLU A 58 -131.25 -47.69 -8.22
C GLU A 58 -131.86 -48.86 -9.01
N LEU A 59 -131.69 -50.09 -8.53
CA LEU A 59 -132.13 -51.33 -9.19
C LEU A 59 -133.64 -51.57 -9.04
N THR A 60 -134.39 -51.49 -10.14
CA THR A 60 -135.80 -51.90 -10.22
C THR A 60 -136.01 -52.99 -11.28
N ILE A 61 -137.20 -53.62 -11.29
CA ILE A 61 -137.53 -54.72 -12.23
C ILE A 61 -137.69 -54.19 -13.66
N GLU A 62 -138.11 -52.94 -13.81
CA GLU A 62 -138.23 -52.23 -15.08
C GLU A 62 -136.84 -51.99 -15.67
N LEU A 63 -135.87 -51.55 -14.85
CA LEU A 63 -134.49 -51.31 -15.26
C LEU A 63 -133.77 -52.61 -15.71
N LEU A 64 -134.20 -53.78 -15.22
CA LEU A 64 -133.69 -55.06 -15.72
C LEU A 64 -133.94 -55.25 -17.23
N LYS A 65 -134.96 -54.60 -17.83
CA LYS A 65 -135.20 -54.68 -19.28
C LYS A 65 -134.07 -54.05 -20.12
N GLU A 66 -133.24 -53.17 -19.53
CA GLU A 66 -132.12 -52.52 -20.23
C GLU A 66 -130.82 -53.34 -20.16
N TYR A 67 -130.68 -54.25 -19.19
CA TYR A 67 -129.47 -55.04 -18.97
C TYR A 67 -129.48 -56.35 -19.75
N ASP A 68 -128.29 -56.75 -20.22
CA ASP A 68 -128.10 -58.05 -20.88
C ASP A 68 -128.22 -59.21 -19.87
N TYR A 69 -128.74 -60.34 -20.33
CA TYR A 69 -129.07 -61.49 -19.48
C TYR A 69 -128.82 -62.84 -20.15
N ASP A 70 -128.50 -63.85 -19.34
CA ASP A 70 -128.49 -65.25 -19.76
C ASP A 70 -129.71 -66.02 -19.23
N ILE A 71 -130.18 -66.99 -20.02
CA ILE A 71 -131.34 -67.81 -19.70
C ILE A 71 -130.92 -69.01 -18.84
N LEU A 72 -131.59 -69.23 -17.72
CA LEU A 72 -131.40 -70.42 -16.88
C LEU A 72 -132.39 -71.50 -17.35
N ARG A 73 -131.88 -72.68 -17.68
CA ARG A 73 -132.68 -73.83 -18.15
C ARG A 73 -132.57 -75.05 -17.25
N ASP A 74 -133.54 -75.95 -17.35
CA ASP A 74 -133.48 -77.34 -16.89
C ASP A 74 -133.70 -78.31 -18.07
N PRO A 75 -132.73 -79.18 -18.43
CA PRO A 75 -131.40 -79.32 -17.84
C PRO A 75 -130.54 -78.06 -18.01
N PRO A 76 -129.53 -77.83 -17.13
CA PRO A 76 -128.66 -76.67 -17.24
C PRO A 76 -127.92 -76.61 -18.60
N PRO A 77 -127.82 -75.43 -19.23
CA PRO A 77 -127.27 -75.31 -20.58
C PRO A 77 -125.83 -75.80 -20.66
N LEU A 78 -125.54 -76.61 -21.68
CA LEU A 78 -124.23 -77.21 -21.97
C LEU A 78 -123.36 -76.33 -22.86
N LEU A 79 -123.97 -75.54 -23.75
CA LEU A 79 -123.31 -74.64 -24.69
C LEU A 79 -123.63 -73.18 -24.36
N ALA A 80 -122.68 -72.27 -24.58
CA ALA A 80 -122.90 -70.84 -24.40
C ALA A 80 -123.71 -70.27 -25.58
N GLU A 81 -124.92 -69.74 -25.32
CA GLU A 81 -125.80 -69.13 -26.34
C GLU A 81 -125.33 -67.71 -26.74
N LYS A 82 -124.48 -67.08 -25.91
CA LYS A 82 -123.85 -65.77 -26.11
C LYS A 82 -122.33 -65.82 -25.84
N ASN A 83 -121.59 -64.88 -26.42
CA ASN A 83 -120.18 -64.62 -26.13
C ASN A 83 -119.89 -63.10 -26.09
N TYR A 84 -118.92 -62.67 -25.28
CA TYR A 84 -118.54 -61.25 -25.16
C TYR A 84 -117.15 -61.01 -25.75
N ARG A 85 -117.03 -60.11 -26.76
CA ARG A 85 -115.73 -59.78 -27.39
C ARG A 85 -114.69 -59.23 -26.43
N SER A 86 -115.12 -58.59 -25.34
CA SER A 86 -114.23 -58.07 -24.30
C SER A 86 -114.94 -57.98 -22.95
N PRO A 87 -114.20 -57.88 -21.83
CA PRO A 87 -114.77 -57.58 -20.51
C PRO A 87 -115.51 -56.24 -20.39
N ARG A 88 -115.45 -55.38 -21.43
CA ARG A 88 -116.13 -54.08 -21.52
C ARG A 88 -117.23 -54.05 -22.61
N SER A 89 -117.57 -55.18 -23.21
CA SER A 89 -118.61 -55.25 -24.27
C SER A 89 -119.99 -55.39 -23.62
N ASP A 90 -120.85 -54.38 -23.76
CA ASP A 90 -122.10 -54.27 -22.97
C ASP A 90 -123.24 -55.18 -23.42
N ARG A 91 -123.10 -55.84 -24.57
CA ARG A 91 -124.01 -56.87 -25.08
C ARG A 91 -123.23 -58.07 -25.59
N GLY A 92 -123.76 -59.26 -25.36
CA GLY A 92 -123.24 -60.51 -25.88
C GLY A 92 -123.65 -60.73 -27.34
N GLU A 93 -122.73 -61.28 -28.13
CA GLU A 93 -123.02 -61.73 -29.50
C GLU A 93 -123.54 -63.16 -29.47
N ILE A 94 -124.62 -63.42 -30.22
CA ILE A 94 -125.28 -64.73 -30.26
C ILE A 94 -124.38 -65.73 -31.00
N THR A 95 -124.10 -66.88 -30.39
CA THR A 95 -123.17 -67.89 -30.92
C THR A 95 -123.79 -68.84 -31.94
N GLY A 96 -125.12 -68.81 -32.10
CA GLY A 96 -125.90 -69.70 -32.95
C GLY A 96 -126.32 -71.01 -32.28
N TRP A 97 -125.68 -71.39 -31.16
CA TRP A 97 -126.07 -72.58 -30.39
C TRP A 97 -127.38 -72.36 -29.63
N LYS A 98 -128.21 -73.41 -29.53
CA LYS A 98 -129.44 -73.43 -28.74
C LYS A 98 -129.42 -74.63 -27.81
N ASN A 99 -129.60 -74.42 -26.51
CA ASN A 99 -129.77 -75.52 -25.56
C ASN A 99 -131.25 -75.94 -25.51
N GLN A 100 -131.46 -77.23 -25.26
CA GLN A 100 -132.78 -77.77 -24.93
C GLN A 100 -133.04 -77.61 -23.41
N GLY A 101 -134.31 -77.70 -23.01
CA GLY A 101 -134.74 -77.58 -21.62
C GLY A 101 -135.78 -76.50 -21.39
N THR A 102 -136.58 -76.67 -20.34
CA THR A 102 -137.53 -75.66 -19.85
C THR A 102 -136.76 -74.46 -19.32
N ILE A 103 -137.35 -73.27 -19.37
CA ILE A 103 -136.75 -72.05 -18.79
C ILE A 103 -137.24 -71.94 -17.35
N ILE A 104 -136.30 -71.77 -16.43
CA ILE A 104 -136.53 -71.74 -14.97
C ILE A 104 -136.19 -70.39 -14.33
N GLY A 105 -135.67 -69.45 -15.11
CA GLY A 105 -135.27 -68.12 -14.66
C GLY A 105 -134.32 -67.42 -15.62
N ARG A 106 -133.86 -66.23 -15.23
CA ARG A 106 -132.82 -65.46 -15.93
C ARG A 106 -131.74 -65.00 -14.95
N VAL A 107 -130.54 -64.70 -15.47
CA VAL A 107 -129.51 -63.96 -14.74
C VAL A 107 -129.09 -62.72 -15.53
N TYR A 108 -129.32 -61.54 -14.95
CA TYR A 108 -129.00 -60.23 -15.53
C TYR A 108 -127.63 -59.72 -15.07
N TYR A 109 -126.91 -59.05 -15.98
CA TYR A 109 -125.57 -58.50 -15.75
C TYR A 109 -125.61 -56.98 -15.59
N VAL A 110 -125.78 -56.51 -14.35
CA VAL A 110 -125.83 -55.09 -14.00
C VAL A 110 -124.41 -54.55 -13.87
N ARG A 111 -123.96 -53.72 -14.82
CA ARG A 111 -122.63 -53.11 -14.79
C ARG A 111 -122.71 -51.67 -14.29
N GLY A 112 -121.84 -51.32 -13.34
CA GLY A 112 -121.77 -49.96 -12.81
C GLY A 112 -121.23 -48.97 -13.86
N ILE A 113 -121.93 -47.86 -14.04
CA ILE A 113 -121.48 -46.77 -14.90
C ILE A 113 -120.31 -46.05 -14.21
N TYR A 114 -119.13 -46.05 -14.84
CA TYR A 114 -117.99 -45.28 -14.34
C TYR A 114 -118.24 -43.77 -14.55
N PRO A 115 -117.91 -42.91 -13.57
CA PRO A 115 -118.07 -41.46 -13.72
C PRO A 115 -117.17 -40.94 -14.84
N THR A 116 -117.69 -39.95 -15.58
CA THR A 116 -116.94 -39.34 -16.69
C THR A 116 -115.72 -38.55 -16.17
N PHE A 117 -114.71 -38.27 -17.02
CA PHE A 117 -113.54 -37.49 -16.58
C PHE A 117 -113.92 -36.10 -15.99
N PRO A 118 -114.80 -35.28 -16.60
CA PRO A 118 -115.23 -34.01 -16.01
C PRO A 118 -115.96 -34.16 -14.67
N GLU A 119 -116.70 -35.26 -14.49
CA GLU A 119 -117.39 -35.59 -13.25
C GLU A 119 -116.42 -36.06 -12.16
N SER A 120 -115.44 -36.91 -12.49
CA SER A 120 -114.35 -37.29 -11.59
C SER A 120 -113.50 -36.07 -11.20
N LEU A 121 -113.27 -35.12 -12.11
CA LEU A 121 -112.55 -33.88 -11.84
C LEU A 121 -113.35 -32.95 -10.90
N ARG A 122 -114.67 -32.83 -11.11
CA ARG A 122 -115.57 -32.09 -10.21
C ARG A 122 -115.65 -32.73 -8.82
N ASN A 123 -115.74 -34.06 -8.76
CA ASN A 123 -115.76 -34.82 -7.51
C ASN A 123 -114.41 -34.74 -6.76
N TRP A 124 -113.29 -34.66 -7.49
CA TRP A 124 -111.98 -34.35 -6.90
C TRP A 124 -111.91 -32.92 -6.38
N LEU A 125 -112.34 -31.91 -7.15
CA LEU A 125 -112.38 -30.52 -6.69
C LEU A 125 -113.24 -30.34 -5.43
N GLY A 126 -114.37 -31.05 -5.32
CA GLY A 126 -115.23 -31.02 -4.13
C GLY A 126 -114.74 -31.86 -2.94
N ARG A 127 -113.94 -32.91 -3.17
CA ARG A 127 -113.39 -33.80 -2.14
C ARG A 127 -111.97 -34.27 -2.50
N PRO A 128 -110.95 -33.40 -2.46
CA PRO A 128 -109.63 -33.70 -3.01
C PRO A 128 -108.96 -34.87 -2.29
N PHE A 129 -109.01 -34.89 -0.95
CA PHE A 129 -108.45 -35.96 -0.11
C PHE A 129 -109.37 -37.20 0.01
N GLY A 130 -110.18 -37.47 -1.01
CA GLY A 130 -111.07 -38.63 -1.07
C GLY A 130 -110.33 -39.93 -1.39
N ALA A 131 -110.88 -41.07 -0.94
CA ALA A 131 -110.39 -42.39 -1.32
C ALA A 131 -110.55 -42.67 -2.83
N GLY A 132 -109.80 -43.64 -3.35
CA GLY A 132 -109.83 -44.00 -4.77
C GLY A 132 -109.04 -43.02 -5.65
N THR A 133 -109.60 -42.64 -6.79
CA THR A 133 -108.93 -41.80 -7.81
C THR A 133 -108.59 -40.40 -7.31
N ASN A 134 -109.39 -39.82 -6.41
CA ASN A 134 -109.18 -38.47 -5.89
C ASN A 134 -107.79 -38.31 -5.22
N ASN A 135 -107.37 -39.30 -4.42
CA ASN A 135 -106.05 -39.31 -3.78
C ASN A 135 -104.90 -39.25 -4.81
N ILE A 136 -105.04 -39.95 -5.94
CA ILE A 136 -104.03 -39.96 -7.02
C ILE A 136 -103.92 -38.55 -7.64
N TYR A 137 -105.04 -37.89 -7.91
CA TYR A 137 -105.04 -36.52 -8.42
C TYR A 137 -104.44 -35.51 -7.42
N THR A 138 -104.71 -35.62 -6.11
CA THR A 138 -104.02 -34.78 -5.11
C THR A 138 -102.52 -35.01 -5.07
N MET A 139 -102.06 -36.27 -5.10
CA MET A 139 -100.62 -36.57 -5.06
C MET A 139 -99.90 -36.01 -6.29
N MET A 140 -100.48 -36.15 -7.49
CA MET A 140 -99.92 -35.58 -8.72
C MET A 140 -99.91 -34.04 -8.71
N ALA A 141 -100.97 -33.41 -8.18
CA ALA A 141 -101.02 -31.95 -8.02
C ALA A 141 -99.95 -31.43 -7.03
N LEU A 142 -99.77 -32.10 -5.89
CA LEU A 142 -98.76 -31.75 -4.89
C LEU A 142 -97.33 -31.93 -5.41
N ILE A 143 -97.04 -33.03 -6.11
CA ILE A 143 -95.74 -33.27 -6.75
C ILE A 143 -95.45 -32.18 -7.79
N SER A 144 -96.44 -31.83 -8.61
CA SER A 144 -96.31 -30.78 -9.63
C SER A 144 -96.03 -29.41 -9.02
N LEU A 145 -96.79 -29.03 -7.98
CA LEU A 145 -96.61 -27.76 -7.27
C LEU A 145 -95.25 -27.69 -6.57
N PHE A 146 -94.83 -28.78 -5.92
CA PHE A 146 -93.50 -28.84 -5.28
C PHE A 146 -92.37 -28.74 -6.32
N GLY A 147 -92.51 -29.35 -7.50
CA GLY A 147 -91.55 -29.23 -8.60
C GLY A 147 -91.40 -27.78 -9.12
N VAL A 148 -92.50 -27.05 -9.24
CA VAL A 148 -92.48 -25.62 -9.62
C VAL A 148 -91.82 -24.77 -8.53
N VAL A 149 -92.14 -24.97 -7.25
CA VAL A 149 -91.51 -24.23 -6.15
C VAL A 149 -90.02 -24.54 -6.03
N ALA A 150 -89.63 -25.82 -6.10
CA ALA A 150 -88.24 -26.24 -6.00
C ALA A 150 -87.37 -25.72 -7.17
N SER A 151 -87.91 -25.69 -8.40
CA SER A 151 -87.19 -25.12 -9.55
C SER A 151 -87.07 -23.60 -9.46
N ALA A 152 -88.11 -22.88 -9.03
CA ALA A 152 -88.04 -21.43 -8.77
C ALA A 152 -86.99 -21.08 -7.70
N LEU A 153 -86.99 -21.78 -6.56
CA LEU A 153 -86.00 -21.61 -5.50
C LEU A 153 -84.57 -21.93 -5.96
N SER A 154 -84.40 -22.95 -6.82
CA SER A 154 -83.10 -23.29 -7.40
C SER A 154 -82.56 -22.18 -8.31
N ILE A 155 -83.43 -21.54 -9.09
CA ILE A 155 -83.07 -20.40 -9.96
C ILE A 155 -82.69 -19.19 -9.11
N GLU A 156 -83.49 -18.82 -8.10
CA GLU A 156 -83.14 -17.73 -7.17
C GLU A 156 -81.81 -17.99 -6.46
N PHE A 157 -81.56 -19.21 -5.98
CA PHE A 157 -80.30 -19.56 -5.33
C PHE A 157 -79.08 -19.39 -6.26
N VAL A 158 -79.20 -19.78 -7.54
CA VAL A 158 -78.14 -19.57 -8.54
C VAL A 158 -77.92 -18.08 -8.83
N LEU A 159 -78.99 -17.29 -8.97
CA LEU A 159 -78.93 -15.84 -9.21
C LEU A 159 -78.38 -15.09 -7.99
N TYR A 160 -78.73 -15.49 -6.78
CA TYR A 160 -78.18 -14.98 -5.52
C TYR A 160 -76.68 -15.31 -5.40
N ARG A 161 -76.29 -16.56 -5.68
CA ARG A 161 -74.87 -16.97 -5.68
C ARG A 161 -74.05 -16.25 -6.75
N LYS A 162 -74.66 -15.82 -7.86
CA LYS A 162 -74.01 -14.97 -8.88
C LYS A 162 -73.81 -13.54 -8.38
N ARG A 163 -74.84 -12.92 -7.77
CA ARG A 163 -74.75 -11.59 -7.13
C ARG A 163 -73.62 -11.54 -6.09
N LEU A 164 -73.61 -12.50 -5.16
CA LEU A 164 -72.56 -12.69 -4.13
C LEU A 164 -71.14 -12.99 -4.66
N ARG A 165 -70.97 -13.26 -5.96
CA ARG A 165 -69.65 -13.38 -6.61
C ARG A 165 -69.21 -12.04 -7.19
N LEU A 166 -70.10 -11.39 -7.94
CA LEU A 166 -69.85 -10.07 -8.52
C LEU A 166 -69.51 -9.02 -7.44
N GLU A 167 -70.25 -9.00 -6.33
CA GLU A 167 -69.97 -8.12 -5.18
C GLU A 167 -68.57 -8.38 -4.58
N ARG A 168 -68.12 -9.64 -4.54
CA ARG A 168 -66.77 -10.00 -4.10
C ARG A 168 -65.71 -9.59 -5.10
N GLU A 169 -65.89 -9.93 -6.38
CA GLU A 169 -65.00 -9.53 -7.47
C GLU A 169 -64.85 -8.00 -7.57
N GLU A 170 -65.90 -7.22 -7.28
CA GLU A 170 -65.81 -5.77 -7.14
C GLU A 170 -65.04 -5.34 -5.89
N SER A 171 -65.30 -5.95 -4.72
CA SER A 171 -64.57 -5.61 -3.50
C SER A 171 -63.07 -5.94 -3.59
N GLU A 172 -62.72 -7.06 -4.22
CA GLU A 172 -61.34 -7.47 -4.50
C GLU A 172 -60.67 -6.54 -5.50
N LYS A 173 -61.35 -6.14 -6.59
CA LYS A 173 -60.84 -5.12 -7.53
C LYS A 173 -60.58 -3.79 -6.84
N ARG A 174 -61.53 -3.28 -6.05
CA ARG A 174 -61.36 -2.02 -5.32
C ARG A 174 -60.23 -2.11 -4.29
N LEU A 175 -60.03 -3.26 -3.64
CA LEU A 175 -58.88 -3.47 -2.75
C LEU A 175 -57.56 -3.44 -3.53
N LEU A 176 -57.46 -4.19 -4.63
CA LEU A 176 -56.28 -4.23 -5.50
C LEU A 176 -55.97 -2.89 -6.18
N GLU A 177 -56.98 -2.09 -6.51
CA GLU A 177 -56.84 -0.71 -7.02
C GLU A 177 -56.27 0.21 -5.93
N ASN A 178 -56.80 0.16 -4.71
CA ASN A 178 -56.27 0.91 -3.57
C ASN A 178 -54.83 0.48 -3.20
N GLU A 179 -54.52 -0.82 -3.24
CA GLU A 179 -53.16 -1.33 -3.04
C GLU A 179 -52.22 -0.91 -4.18
N SER A 180 -52.69 -0.93 -5.44
CA SER A 180 -51.94 -0.43 -6.60
C SER A 180 -51.64 1.06 -6.48
N GLU A 181 -52.61 1.88 -6.06
CA GLU A 181 -52.37 3.29 -5.77
C GLU A 181 -51.41 3.50 -4.61
N LYS A 182 -51.55 2.76 -3.51
CA LYS A 182 -50.64 2.85 -2.36
C LYS A 182 -49.21 2.49 -2.76
N LEU A 183 -49.02 1.40 -3.50
CA LEU A 183 -47.72 1.00 -4.04
C LEU A 183 -47.14 2.01 -5.04
N LYS A 184 -47.97 2.63 -5.90
CA LYS A 184 -47.54 3.73 -6.78
C LYS A 184 -47.05 4.93 -5.98
N ARG A 185 -47.79 5.34 -4.95
CA ARG A 185 -47.41 6.47 -4.07
C ARG A 185 -46.13 6.17 -3.29
N GLU A 186 -45.96 4.94 -2.77
CA GLU A 186 -44.71 4.51 -2.11
C GLU A 186 -43.53 4.45 -3.08
N LEU A 187 -43.75 4.02 -4.34
CA LEU A 187 -42.73 4.01 -5.38
C LEU A 187 -42.35 5.44 -5.80
N GLU A 188 -43.32 6.33 -5.95
CA GLU A 188 -43.12 7.74 -6.28
C GLU A 188 -42.41 8.49 -5.15
N GLU A 189 -42.79 8.25 -3.88
CA GLU A 189 -42.08 8.79 -2.72
C GLU A 189 -40.63 8.30 -2.68
N ARG A 190 -40.37 6.99 -2.87
CA ARG A 190 -39.01 6.46 -2.96
C ARG A 190 -38.24 7.02 -4.16
N SER A 191 -38.88 7.25 -5.31
CA SER A 191 -38.27 7.90 -6.48
C SER A 191 -37.90 9.36 -6.19
N ASN A 192 -38.74 10.09 -5.46
CA ASN A 192 -38.48 11.46 -5.00
C ASN A 192 -37.36 11.50 -3.94
N GLN A 193 -37.31 10.53 -3.03
CA GLN A 193 -36.19 10.36 -2.08
C GLN A 193 -34.88 10.04 -2.82
N ILE A 194 -34.88 9.12 -3.79
CA ILE A 194 -33.69 8.75 -4.59
C ILE A 194 -33.20 9.95 -5.43
N SER A 195 -34.08 10.67 -6.11
CA SER A 195 -33.70 11.86 -6.88
C SER A 195 -33.21 13.02 -6.00
N ALA A 196 -33.76 13.19 -4.80
CA ALA A 196 -33.22 14.12 -3.80
C ALA A 196 -31.82 13.69 -3.30
N LEU A 197 -31.59 12.38 -3.08
CA LEU A 197 -30.28 11.84 -2.72
C LEU A 197 -29.25 12.06 -3.85
N ILE A 198 -29.58 11.72 -5.10
CA ILE A 198 -28.73 11.96 -6.28
C ILE A 198 -28.39 13.46 -6.41
N LYS A 199 -29.36 14.36 -6.20
CA LYS A 199 -29.12 15.80 -6.21
C LYS A 199 -28.21 16.25 -5.06
N SER A 200 -28.32 15.63 -3.88
CA SER A 200 -27.42 15.89 -2.76
C SER A 200 -26.00 15.41 -3.04
N GLU A 201 -25.85 14.22 -3.63
CA GLU A 201 -24.57 13.63 -4.03
C GLU A 201 -23.88 14.47 -5.12
N GLN A 202 -24.62 14.88 -6.16
CA GLN A 202 -24.12 15.82 -7.17
C GLN A 202 -23.62 17.13 -6.54
N SER A 203 -24.37 17.70 -5.57
CA SER A 203 -23.93 18.91 -4.87
C SER A 203 -22.69 18.69 -4.02
N LEU A 204 -22.51 17.48 -3.46
CA LEU A 204 -21.33 17.09 -2.68
C LEU A 204 -20.12 16.86 -3.59
N LEU A 205 -20.29 16.21 -4.74
CA LEU A 205 -19.28 16.06 -5.78
C LEU A 205 -18.82 17.42 -6.32
N THR A 206 -19.75 18.35 -6.58
CA THR A 206 -19.41 19.74 -6.96
C THR A 206 -18.59 20.44 -5.86
N ARG A 207 -18.95 20.28 -4.59
CA ARG A 207 -18.15 20.80 -3.46
C ARG A 207 -16.76 20.15 -3.38
N LEU A 208 -16.64 18.84 -3.55
CA LEU A 208 -15.34 18.15 -3.58
C LEU A 208 -14.46 18.62 -4.75
N GLN A 209 -15.06 18.86 -5.92
CA GLN A 209 -14.35 19.40 -7.08
C GLN A 209 -13.88 20.85 -6.84
N ASP A 210 -14.67 21.68 -6.14
CA ASP A 210 -14.30 23.03 -5.73
C ASP A 210 -13.24 23.04 -4.60
N TYR A 211 -13.27 22.06 -3.69
CA TYR A 211 -12.15 21.86 -2.75
C TYR A 211 -10.88 21.43 -3.48
N ALA A 212 -10.97 20.55 -4.47
CA ALA A 212 -9.82 20.10 -5.24
C ALA A 212 -9.22 21.22 -6.13
N SER A 213 -10.04 22.09 -6.73
CA SER A 213 -9.55 23.25 -7.47
C SER A 213 -8.86 24.26 -6.55
N ARG A 214 -9.46 24.59 -5.40
CA ARG A 214 -8.85 25.48 -4.39
C ARG A 214 -7.54 24.93 -3.83
N GLN A 215 -7.41 23.62 -3.66
CA GLN A 215 -6.14 23.01 -3.22
C GLN A 215 -5.08 23.10 -4.31
N ARG A 216 -5.40 22.83 -5.58
CA ARG A 216 -4.47 23.05 -6.71
C ARG A 216 -4.08 24.52 -6.87
N GLU A 217 -4.99 25.45 -6.62
CA GLU A 217 -4.69 26.89 -6.63
C GLU A 217 -3.72 27.26 -5.50
N ARG A 218 -3.91 26.68 -4.29
CA ARG A 218 -2.97 26.84 -3.18
C ARG A 218 -1.61 26.22 -3.47
N GLU A 219 -1.57 25.00 -4.03
CA GLU A 219 -0.32 24.36 -4.47
C GLU A 219 0.40 25.24 -5.50
N SER A 220 -0.31 25.77 -6.50
CA SER A 220 0.25 26.68 -7.51
C SER A 220 0.75 28.00 -6.92
N ARG A 221 0.04 28.58 -5.93
CA ARG A 221 0.46 29.79 -5.22
C ARG A 221 1.70 29.52 -4.36
N LEU A 222 1.69 28.45 -3.56
CA LEU A 222 2.84 28.01 -2.76
C LEU A 222 4.06 27.67 -3.64
N GLN A 223 3.85 27.11 -4.83
CA GLN A 223 4.93 26.85 -5.78
C GLN A 223 5.46 28.14 -6.44
N GLN A 224 4.61 29.15 -6.68
CA GLN A 224 5.07 30.49 -7.07
C GLN A 224 5.84 31.19 -5.94
N GLU A 225 5.36 31.09 -4.70
CA GLU A 225 6.05 31.61 -3.51
C GLU A 225 7.41 30.91 -3.31
N LEU A 226 7.47 29.57 -3.38
CA LEU A 226 8.71 28.80 -3.33
C LEU A 226 9.68 29.18 -4.45
N ASN A 227 9.21 29.30 -5.70
CA ASN A 227 10.06 29.75 -6.81
C ASN A 227 10.57 31.19 -6.59
N SER A 228 9.76 32.08 -5.99
CA SER A 228 10.19 33.45 -5.67
C SER A 228 11.24 33.49 -4.55
N LEU A 229 11.07 32.66 -3.52
CA LEU A 229 12.03 32.48 -2.43
C LEU A 229 13.31 31.77 -2.90
N GLU A 230 13.23 30.82 -3.83
CA GLU A 230 14.41 30.18 -4.42
C GLU A 230 15.20 31.18 -5.27
N ASN A 231 14.55 32.07 -6.01
CA ASN A 231 15.20 33.18 -6.70
C ASN A 231 15.82 34.19 -5.71
N GLU A 232 15.14 34.54 -4.61
CA GLU A 232 15.66 35.45 -3.58
C GLU A 232 16.85 34.84 -2.80
N VAL A 233 16.82 33.54 -2.52
CA VAL A 233 17.96 32.79 -1.96
C VAL A 233 19.07 32.65 -3.01
N GLY A 234 18.75 32.55 -4.29
CA GLY A 234 19.68 32.56 -5.41
C GLY A 234 20.46 33.87 -5.48
N THR A 235 19.78 35.01 -5.61
CA THR A 235 20.41 36.35 -5.63
C THR A 235 21.14 36.65 -4.31
N SER A 236 20.61 36.22 -3.17
CA SER A 236 21.31 36.33 -1.88
C SER A 236 22.60 35.50 -1.83
N ARG A 237 22.63 34.31 -2.45
CA ARG A 237 23.86 33.49 -2.59
C ARG A 237 24.86 34.09 -3.56
N GLU A 238 24.41 34.69 -4.66
CA GLU A 238 25.29 35.40 -5.59
C GLU A 238 25.91 36.63 -4.91
N LEU A 239 25.11 37.45 -4.22
CA LEU A 239 25.58 38.55 -3.38
C LEU A 239 26.56 38.09 -2.29
N LEU A 240 26.28 36.99 -1.60
CA LEU A 240 27.21 36.42 -0.61
C LEU A 240 28.51 35.96 -1.27
N SER A 241 28.47 35.29 -2.43
CA SER A 241 29.68 34.86 -3.16
C SER A 241 30.48 36.06 -3.69
N GLU A 242 29.81 37.14 -4.08
CA GLU A 242 30.46 38.39 -4.48
C GLU A 242 31.12 39.09 -3.28
N ARG A 243 30.42 39.19 -2.14
CA ARG A 243 31.02 39.67 -0.88
C ARG A 243 32.17 38.80 -0.38
N GLU A 244 32.12 37.48 -0.56
CA GLU A 244 33.24 36.59 -0.24
C GLU A 244 34.44 36.82 -1.16
N ARG A 245 34.23 37.09 -2.46
CA ARG A 245 35.30 37.48 -3.39
C ARG A 245 35.90 38.83 -3.03
N GLU A 246 35.08 39.84 -2.74
CA GLU A 246 35.54 41.13 -2.22
C GLU A 246 36.36 40.94 -0.94
N LEU A 247 35.88 40.13 0.01
CA LEU A 247 36.58 39.87 1.27
C LEU A 247 37.91 39.13 1.07
N GLU A 248 38.02 38.20 0.12
CA GLU A 248 39.32 37.53 -0.14
C GLU A 248 40.28 38.43 -0.95
N ILE A 249 39.78 39.30 -1.84
CA ILE A 249 40.57 40.36 -2.47
C ILE A 249 41.10 41.34 -1.41
N ILE A 250 40.23 41.78 -0.48
CA ILE A 250 40.60 42.63 0.66
C ILE A 250 41.62 41.91 1.54
N ARG A 251 41.41 40.63 1.90
CA ARG A 251 42.41 39.84 2.66
C ARG A 251 43.72 39.67 1.91
N GLN A 252 43.71 39.55 0.59
CA GLN A 252 44.93 39.45 -0.20
C GLN A 252 45.72 40.77 -0.16
N SER A 253 45.06 41.92 -0.35
CA SER A 253 45.72 43.22 -0.21
C SER A 253 46.13 43.52 1.23
N LEU A 254 45.40 43.00 2.23
CA LEU A 254 45.79 43.07 3.64
C LEU A 254 47.05 42.25 3.91
N ARG A 255 47.14 41.00 3.43
CA ARG A 255 48.37 40.18 3.51
C ARG A 255 49.55 40.81 2.75
N GLU A 256 49.30 41.50 1.65
CA GLU A 256 50.32 42.17 0.85
C GLU A 256 50.82 43.45 1.53
N THR A 257 49.94 44.22 2.16
CA THR A 257 50.32 45.35 3.02
C THR A 257 50.97 44.91 4.32
N GLU A 258 50.54 43.80 4.95
CA GLU A 258 51.22 43.16 6.08
C GLU A 258 52.65 42.73 5.72
N ARG A 259 52.86 42.11 4.55
CA ARG A 259 54.21 41.81 4.04
C ARG A 259 55.03 43.06 3.81
N THR A 260 54.44 44.09 3.17
CA THR A 260 55.13 45.37 2.93
C THR A 260 55.54 46.03 4.25
N ILE A 261 54.66 46.00 5.27
CA ILE A 261 54.95 46.51 6.62
C ILE A 261 56.04 45.68 7.30
N GLU A 262 56.06 44.37 7.12
CA GLU A 262 57.07 43.49 7.72
C GLU A 262 58.43 43.59 7.00
N GLU A 263 58.46 43.77 5.68
CA GLU A 263 59.67 44.11 4.91
C GLU A 263 60.20 45.49 5.28
N GLN A 264 59.32 46.47 5.52
CA GLN A 264 59.68 47.78 6.08
C GLN A 264 60.19 47.66 7.53
N ARG A 265 59.60 46.82 8.37
CA ARG A 265 60.10 46.55 9.74
C ARG A 265 61.45 45.86 9.74
N GLN A 266 61.67 44.91 8.83
CA GLN A 266 62.94 44.21 8.70
C GLN A 266 64.03 45.15 8.19
N SER A 267 63.77 45.94 7.15
CA SER A 267 64.72 46.98 6.70
C SER A 267 64.98 48.07 7.74
N ILE A 268 63.96 48.51 8.49
CA ILE A 268 64.15 49.39 9.67
C ILE A 268 65.02 48.70 10.72
N SER A 269 64.77 47.43 11.06
CA SER A 269 65.58 46.71 12.06
C SER A 269 67.03 46.48 11.61
N VAL A 270 67.26 46.29 10.31
CA VAL A 270 68.61 46.23 9.72
C VAL A 270 69.26 47.60 9.81
N HIS A 271 68.60 48.69 9.42
CA HIS A 271 69.13 50.04 9.54
C HIS A 271 69.33 50.49 11.00
N GLU A 272 68.54 50.00 11.96
CA GLU A 272 68.77 50.21 13.39
C GLU A 272 69.97 49.39 13.91
N ALA A 273 70.13 48.14 13.44
CA ALA A 273 71.29 47.32 13.76
C ALA A 273 72.60 47.88 13.14
N GLU A 274 72.55 48.39 11.91
CA GLU A 274 73.61 49.14 11.24
C GLU A 274 73.91 50.45 11.97
N LYS A 275 72.88 51.21 12.36
CA LYS A 275 73.04 52.44 13.14
C LYS A 275 73.67 52.16 14.50
N GLU A 276 73.33 51.05 15.17
CA GLU A 276 73.96 50.64 16.43
C GLU A 276 75.31 49.93 16.23
N SER A 277 75.65 49.36 15.06
CA SER A 277 77.03 48.95 14.77
C SER A 277 77.90 50.18 14.49
N VAL A 278 77.50 51.06 13.58
CA VAL A 278 78.18 52.34 13.29
C VAL A 278 78.31 53.19 14.55
N LYS A 279 77.32 53.22 15.46
CA LYS A 279 77.42 53.91 16.76
C LYS A 279 78.34 53.21 17.77
N ARG A 280 78.51 51.88 17.69
CA ARG A 280 79.54 51.15 18.45
C ARG A 280 80.94 51.37 17.87
N ASP A 281 81.08 51.39 16.55
CA ASP A 281 82.35 51.65 15.87
C ASP A 281 82.77 53.12 15.98
N LEU A 282 81.82 54.06 15.99
CA LEU A 282 82.05 55.47 16.34
C LEU A 282 82.51 55.61 17.79
N LYS A 283 81.84 54.97 18.76
CA LYS A 283 82.31 54.93 20.15
C LYS A 283 83.67 54.26 20.31
N ARG A 284 83.96 53.22 19.51
CA ARG A 284 85.24 52.52 19.53
C ARG A 284 86.36 53.39 18.97
N THR A 285 86.12 54.10 17.87
CA THR A 285 87.09 55.03 17.28
C THR A 285 87.25 56.31 18.09
N GLU A 286 86.19 56.79 18.74
CA GLU A 286 86.22 57.86 19.74
C GLU A 286 87.04 57.45 20.97
N GLN A 287 86.82 56.25 21.52
CA GLN A 287 87.63 55.71 22.61
C GLN A 287 89.09 55.48 22.18
N GLU A 288 89.34 54.92 20.99
CA GLU A 288 90.69 54.74 20.44
C GLU A 288 91.39 56.10 20.22
N TYR A 289 90.64 57.15 19.87
CA TYR A 289 91.16 58.51 19.76
C TYR A 289 91.45 59.12 21.14
N ILE A 290 90.58 58.92 22.13
CA ILE A 290 90.81 59.28 23.54
C ILE A 290 92.04 58.56 24.09
N ASP A 291 92.19 57.28 23.82
CA ASP A 291 93.32 56.46 24.27
C ASP A 291 94.62 56.89 23.57
N LYS A 292 94.58 57.22 22.27
CA LYS A 292 95.71 57.84 21.54
C LYS A 292 96.06 59.22 22.09
N VAL A 293 95.08 60.08 22.39
CA VAL A 293 95.30 61.40 22.99
C VAL A 293 95.87 61.26 24.40
N ASN A 294 95.42 60.29 25.19
CA ASN A 294 95.96 59.99 26.51
C ASN A 294 97.38 59.41 26.42
N ALA A 295 97.67 58.51 25.47
CA ALA A 295 99.02 58.00 25.22
C ALA A 295 99.97 59.11 24.76
N ILE A 296 99.51 60.03 23.90
CA ILE A 296 100.25 61.25 23.54
C ILE A 296 100.45 62.14 24.78
N ARG A 297 99.45 62.27 25.66
CA ARG A 297 99.53 63.09 26.87
C ARG A 297 100.47 62.51 27.93
N GLU A 298 100.47 61.21 28.16
CA GLU A 298 101.44 60.55 29.03
C GLU A 298 102.85 60.61 28.42
N LYS A 299 103.01 60.34 27.12
CA LYS A 299 104.30 60.53 26.42
C LYS A 299 104.77 61.99 26.44
N THR A 300 103.85 62.95 26.47
CA THR A 300 104.16 64.38 26.65
C THR A 300 104.55 64.68 28.10
N LYS A 301 103.93 64.06 29.12
CA LYS A 301 104.37 64.14 30.52
C LYS A 301 105.74 63.49 30.71
N GLU A 302 106.02 62.35 30.08
CA GLU A 302 107.32 61.69 30.08
C GLU A 302 108.37 62.60 29.45
N ASN A 303 108.11 63.16 28.26
CA ASN A 303 108.98 64.14 27.63
C ASN A 303 109.17 65.40 28.49
N VAL A 304 108.11 65.95 29.10
CA VAL A 304 108.22 67.12 29.99
C VAL A 304 108.99 66.79 31.26
N ASN A 305 108.85 65.59 31.81
CA ASN A 305 109.62 65.14 32.98
C ASN A 305 111.09 64.86 32.60
N PHE A 306 111.34 64.33 31.41
CA PHE A 306 112.68 64.18 30.83
C PHE A 306 113.34 65.55 30.63
N TYR A 307 112.65 66.52 30.01
CA TYR A 307 113.16 67.88 29.86
C TYR A 307 113.29 68.63 31.20
N ARG A 308 112.46 68.34 32.20
CA ARG A 308 112.61 68.86 33.57
C ARG A 308 113.87 68.31 34.24
N ILE A 309 114.09 67.00 34.19
CA ILE A 309 115.30 66.36 34.72
C ILE A 309 116.54 66.87 33.96
N TYR A 310 116.46 67.02 32.64
CA TYR A 310 117.53 67.59 31.82
C TYR A 310 117.81 69.06 32.16
N ALA A 311 116.78 69.86 32.44
CA ALA A 311 116.95 71.25 32.90
C ALA A 311 117.54 71.33 34.31
N GLU A 312 117.10 70.47 35.24
CA GLU A 312 117.65 70.37 36.60
C GLU A 312 119.13 69.93 36.60
N ASP A 313 119.54 69.05 35.67
CA ASP A 313 120.93 68.65 35.50
C ASP A 313 121.78 69.69 34.74
N VAL A 314 121.19 70.37 33.74
CA VAL A 314 121.82 71.54 33.09
C VAL A 314 122.05 72.67 34.09
N ASP A 315 121.16 72.92 35.05
CA ASP A 315 121.34 74.00 36.04
C ASP A 315 122.24 73.59 37.23
N ARG A 316 122.31 72.29 37.56
CA ARG A 316 123.42 71.74 38.35
C ARG A 316 124.76 71.95 37.67
N ASN A 317 124.84 71.67 36.37
CA ASN A 317 126.06 71.92 35.60
C ASN A 317 126.34 73.43 35.48
N SER A 318 125.34 74.30 35.30
CA SER A 318 125.51 75.76 35.27
C SER A 318 126.13 76.29 36.57
N SER A 319 125.64 75.82 37.71
CA SER A 319 126.09 76.25 39.04
C SER A 319 127.42 75.60 39.46
N ASN A 320 127.74 74.40 38.98
CA ASN A 320 129.08 73.82 39.08
C ASN A 320 130.08 74.58 38.20
N LEU A 321 129.83 74.73 36.90
CA LEU A 321 130.67 75.48 35.96
C LEU A 321 130.86 76.94 36.37
N ARG A 322 129.90 77.56 37.08
CA ARG A 322 130.08 78.90 37.65
C ARG A 322 131.11 78.92 38.79
N ARG A 323 131.03 77.98 39.74
CA ARG A 323 132.02 77.84 40.82
C ARG A 323 133.39 77.43 40.29
N GLU A 324 133.41 76.53 39.30
CA GLU A 324 134.60 76.11 38.57
C GLU A 324 135.22 77.29 37.82
N LYS A 325 134.41 78.14 37.17
CA LYS A 325 134.85 79.38 36.51
C LYS A 325 135.39 80.40 37.51
N GLU A 326 134.72 80.64 38.63
CA GLU A 326 135.20 81.57 39.66
C GLU A 326 136.54 81.09 40.27
N ARG A 327 136.70 79.77 40.46
CA ARG A 327 137.96 79.13 40.88
C ARG A 327 139.04 79.22 39.79
N LEU A 328 138.73 78.82 38.56
CA LEU A 328 139.61 78.91 37.40
C LEU A 328 139.96 80.36 37.03
N GLN A 329 139.17 81.37 37.40
CA GLN A 329 139.51 82.76 37.18
C GLN A 329 140.59 83.23 38.17
N SER A 330 140.52 82.80 39.44
CA SER A 330 141.62 82.97 40.40
C SER A 330 142.87 82.15 40.05
N GLU A 331 142.68 81.02 39.37
CA GLU A 331 143.75 80.15 38.89
C GLU A 331 144.34 80.65 37.56
N ASN A 332 143.58 81.36 36.72
CA ASN A 332 144.03 81.92 35.45
C ASN A 332 144.77 83.26 35.63
N GLU A 333 144.48 84.06 36.66
CA GLU A 333 145.38 85.16 37.06
C GLU A 333 146.75 84.61 37.52
N ARG A 334 146.73 83.45 38.17
CA ARG A 334 147.92 82.72 38.62
C ARG A 334 148.65 81.97 37.50
N LEU A 335 147.92 81.51 36.48
CA LEU A 335 148.46 80.84 35.29
C LEU A 335 148.77 81.82 34.15
N GLN A 336 148.32 83.07 34.16
CA GLN A 336 148.84 84.08 33.24
C GLN A 336 150.29 84.44 33.58
N SER A 337 150.65 84.43 34.87
CA SER A 337 152.05 84.54 35.33
C SER A 337 152.86 83.24 35.19
N GLU A 338 152.27 82.16 34.65
CA GLU A 338 152.97 80.90 34.36
C GLU A 338 152.92 80.49 32.86
N ASN A 339 151.93 80.97 32.09
CA ASN A 339 151.86 80.82 30.63
C ASN A 339 152.81 81.76 29.87
N GLU A 340 153.22 82.89 30.47
CA GLU A 340 154.44 83.61 30.01
C GLU A 340 155.69 82.71 30.01
N ARG A 341 155.65 81.56 30.70
CA ARG A 341 156.76 80.60 30.81
C ARG A 341 156.62 79.35 29.93
N LEU A 342 155.43 79.04 29.39
CA LEU A 342 155.12 77.71 28.80
C LEU A 342 154.19 77.72 27.57
N GLN A 343 154.06 78.81 26.81
CA GLN A 343 153.23 78.81 25.60
C GLN A 343 153.88 78.08 24.39
N SER A 344 153.86 76.74 24.42
CA SER A 344 154.29 75.79 23.37
C SER A 344 153.49 74.45 23.39
N GLU A 345 152.95 73.93 22.24
CA GLU A 345 152.62 72.48 21.84
C GLU A 345 151.14 71.78 22.00
N ASN A 346 150.53 70.99 21.00
CA ASN A 346 149.41 69.85 20.98
C ASN A 346 147.93 69.85 20.25
N GLU A 347 147.24 68.69 19.81
CA GLU A 347 145.83 68.50 19.13
C GLU A 347 145.12 67.02 18.85
N SER A 348 143.77 66.82 18.49
CA SER A 348 143.02 65.81 17.53
C SER A 348 141.69 64.85 17.75
N LEU A 349 141.18 63.98 16.76
CA LEU A 349 139.71 63.52 16.38
C LEU A 349 139.42 61.98 15.85
N ARG A 350 138.30 61.20 15.39
CA ARG A 350 136.75 60.88 15.23
C ARG A 350 136.45 59.43 14.48
N GLY A 351 135.37 58.56 14.13
CA GLY A 351 133.85 58.12 14.17
C GLY A 351 133.47 56.84 13.18
N GLU A 352 132.34 56.04 12.85
CA GLU A 352 130.88 55.55 13.21
C GLU A 352 130.10 54.38 12.27
N ARG A 353 128.96 53.61 12.65
CA ARG A 353 127.78 52.75 11.94
C ARG A 353 127.82 51.23 11.28
N ALA A 354 126.83 50.32 10.81
CA ALA A 354 125.32 49.79 10.81
C ALA A 354 125.01 48.46 9.84
N GLU A 355 123.92 47.59 9.52
CA GLU A 355 122.55 46.88 9.96
C GLU A 355 121.78 45.77 8.97
N PHE A 356 120.69 44.90 9.31
CA PHE A 356 119.48 44.15 8.54
C PHE A 356 119.13 42.56 8.10
N ASP A 357 117.80 42.09 7.84
CA ASP A 357 116.99 40.98 7.00
C ASP A 357 116.39 39.41 7.27
N PRO A 358 115.27 38.78 6.58
CA PRO A 358 114.44 37.45 6.84
C PRO A 358 113.59 36.45 5.76
N ASP A 359 112.86 35.27 6.13
CA ASP A 359 111.59 34.41 5.62
C ASP A 359 111.39 32.89 4.93
N SER A 360 110.15 32.28 4.57
CA SER A 360 109.70 30.75 4.48
C SER A 360 108.33 30.10 3.75
N THR A 361 108.02 28.71 3.61
CA THR A 361 106.66 27.84 3.55
C THR A 361 106.09 26.80 2.37
N THR A 362 105.37 25.56 2.56
CA THR A 362 104.23 24.76 1.72
C THR A 362 104.06 23.10 1.55
N ALA A 363 102.86 22.35 1.30
CA ALA A 363 102.60 20.81 0.92
C ALA A 363 101.11 20.11 0.55
N ARG A 364 100.87 18.82 -0.05
CA ARG A 364 99.52 17.97 -0.27
C ARG A 364 99.41 16.41 -0.87
N THR A 365 98.23 15.61 -1.02
CA THR A 365 97.98 14.07 -1.42
C THR A 365 96.58 13.42 -2.07
N GLY A 366 96.32 12.05 -2.39
CA GLY A 366 95.04 11.31 -3.02
C GLY A 366 94.82 9.67 -3.18
N ILE A 367 93.68 9.00 -3.71
CA ILE A 367 93.17 7.47 -3.65
C ILE A 367 92.20 6.79 -4.84
N ASP A 368 91.76 5.44 -4.93
CA ASP A 368 90.86 4.62 -5.96
C ASP A 368 89.73 3.58 -5.46
N MET A 369 88.73 3.08 -6.29
CA MET A 369 87.62 2.08 -5.97
C MET A 369 87.01 1.08 -7.05
N SER A 370 87.63 0.73 -8.19
CA SER A 370 86.85 0.18 -9.35
C SER A 370 86.14 -1.22 -9.27
N SER A 371 86.11 -1.93 -8.14
CA SER A 371 85.67 -3.34 -8.02
C SER A 371 84.34 -3.60 -7.28
N ILE A 372 83.62 -2.55 -6.86
CA ILE A 372 82.53 -2.64 -5.87
C ILE A 372 81.19 -2.18 -6.45
N THR A 373 80.11 -2.95 -6.20
CA THR A 373 78.73 -2.52 -6.49
C THR A 373 78.17 -1.70 -5.33
N LEU A 374 77.99 -0.40 -5.55
CA LEU A 374 77.52 0.53 -4.52
C LEU A 374 75.99 0.67 -4.53
N VAL A 375 75.32 0.39 -3.42
CA VAL A 375 73.90 0.71 -3.22
C VAL A 375 73.78 1.94 -2.33
N LEU A 376 73.21 3.04 -2.84
CA LEU A 376 72.97 4.26 -2.07
C LEU A 376 71.49 4.41 -1.71
N ALA A 377 71.19 4.46 -0.41
CA ALA A 377 69.83 4.49 0.13
C ALA A 377 69.54 5.76 0.93
N GLY A 378 68.38 6.37 0.67
CA GLY A 378 67.94 7.59 1.36
C GLY A 378 68.64 8.85 0.88
N GLY A 379 68.55 9.92 1.67
CA GLY A 379 68.92 11.26 1.25
C GLY A 379 68.10 11.76 0.06
N GLY A 380 68.40 12.97 -0.43
CA GLY A 380 67.83 13.50 -1.66
C GLY A 380 68.59 13.05 -2.91
N SER A 381 67.88 12.85 -4.02
CA SER A 381 68.43 12.47 -5.34
C SER A 381 69.63 13.31 -5.76
N SER A 382 69.55 14.64 -5.64
CA SER A 382 70.67 15.56 -5.94
C SER A 382 71.94 15.33 -5.11
N MET A 383 71.83 14.69 -3.94
CA MET A 383 72.98 14.28 -3.11
C MET A 383 73.49 12.90 -3.54
N ARG A 384 72.61 11.91 -3.77
CA ARG A 384 73.02 10.58 -4.28
C ARG A 384 73.70 10.69 -5.64
N LEU A 385 73.11 11.40 -6.59
CA LEU A 385 73.67 11.62 -7.93
C LEU A 385 75.03 12.31 -7.88
N LYS A 386 75.23 13.30 -6.99
CA LYS A 386 76.54 13.96 -6.81
C LYS A 386 77.58 13.04 -6.16
N ILE A 387 77.20 12.25 -5.15
CA ILE A 387 78.09 11.23 -4.57
C ILE A 387 78.49 10.21 -5.65
N ILE A 388 77.52 9.72 -6.44
CA ILE A 388 77.79 8.79 -7.55
C ILE A 388 78.72 9.43 -8.59
N SER A 389 78.46 10.66 -9.05
CA SER A 389 79.32 11.31 -10.05
C SER A 389 80.75 11.49 -9.55
N THR A 390 80.93 11.94 -8.30
CA THR A 390 82.27 12.10 -7.70
C THR A 390 82.97 10.75 -7.53
N LEU A 391 82.28 9.69 -7.07
CA LEU A 391 82.88 8.36 -6.95
C LEU A 391 83.17 7.70 -8.32
N LYS A 392 82.41 8.03 -9.38
CA LYS A 392 82.71 7.58 -10.75
C LYS A 392 83.90 8.33 -11.35
N GLN A 393 83.99 9.64 -11.12
CA GLN A 393 85.01 10.50 -11.70
C GLN A 393 86.37 10.39 -10.99
N ASP A 394 86.38 10.49 -9.67
CA ASP A 394 87.61 10.61 -8.88
C ASP A 394 88.11 9.23 -8.37
N TYR A 395 87.26 8.19 -8.39
CA TYR A 395 87.52 6.88 -7.79
C TYR A 395 87.08 5.67 -8.66
N ASN A 396 86.82 5.86 -9.96
CA ASN A 396 86.53 4.79 -10.95
C ASN A 396 85.36 3.82 -10.61
N LEU A 397 84.37 4.24 -9.82
CA LEU A 397 83.23 3.38 -9.45
C LEU A 397 82.42 2.90 -10.67
N LYS A 398 82.34 1.57 -10.88
CA LYS A 398 81.65 0.97 -12.04
C LYS A 398 80.13 0.97 -11.91
N GLU A 399 79.56 0.19 -10.98
CA GLU A 399 78.11 0.06 -10.79
C GLU A 399 77.65 0.79 -9.52
N ALA A 400 76.59 1.58 -9.66
CA ALA A 400 75.91 2.25 -8.56
C ALA A 400 74.40 2.08 -8.74
N ILE A 401 73.69 1.77 -7.64
CA ILE A 401 72.26 1.47 -7.63
C ILE A 401 71.59 2.33 -6.55
N GLU A 402 70.54 3.07 -6.91
CA GLU A 402 69.83 3.93 -5.97
C GLU A 402 68.61 3.25 -5.33
N ILE A 403 68.42 3.51 -4.04
CA ILE A 403 67.17 3.30 -3.31
C ILE A 403 66.68 4.69 -2.85
N PRO A 404 65.76 5.33 -3.61
CA PRO A 404 65.21 6.65 -3.25
C PRO A 404 64.57 6.65 -1.85
N SER A 405 64.60 7.81 -1.19
CA SER A 405 63.88 8.03 0.08
C SER A 405 62.38 7.76 -0.06
N SER A 406 61.69 7.46 1.06
CA SER A 406 60.22 7.37 1.10
C SER A 406 59.52 8.58 0.47
N ASP A 407 60.15 9.76 0.62
CA ASP A 407 59.68 11.07 0.15
C ASP A 407 59.76 11.21 -1.39
N GLU A 408 60.74 10.55 -2.01
CA GLU A 408 60.91 10.53 -3.47
C GLU A 408 60.07 9.43 -4.12
N ARG A 409 60.09 8.23 -3.53
CA ARG A 409 59.33 7.07 -4.01
C ARG A 409 59.18 6.03 -2.92
N ARG A 410 57.96 5.86 -2.40
CA ARG A 410 57.61 4.72 -1.53
C ARG A 410 57.86 3.39 -2.25
N LEU A 411 58.92 2.70 -1.85
CA LEU A 411 59.26 1.35 -2.32
C LEU A 411 58.79 0.30 -1.30
N ASP A 412 58.30 -0.83 -1.80
CA ASP A 412 57.87 -1.92 -0.95
C ASP A 412 59.09 -2.67 -0.34
N LYS A 413 58.89 -3.31 0.82
CA LYS A 413 59.99 -4.03 1.52
C LYS A 413 60.59 -5.16 0.68
N ARG A 414 59.87 -5.74 -0.31
CA ARG A 414 60.43 -6.75 -1.23
C ARG A 414 61.33 -6.12 -2.28
N THR A 415 60.97 -4.96 -2.84
CA THR A 415 61.84 -4.23 -3.77
C THR A 415 63.10 -3.73 -3.07
N ILE A 416 62.99 -3.13 -1.88
CA ILE A 416 64.17 -2.71 -1.08
C ILE A 416 65.10 -3.92 -0.83
N LYS A 417 64.55 -5.06 -0.41
CA LYS A 417 65.30 -6.32 -0.23
C LYS A 417 65.93 -6.85 -1.52
N ARG A 418 65.25 -6.74 -2.67
CA ARG A 418 65.77 -7.17 -3.98
C ARG A 418 66.90 -6.28 -4.47
N THR A 419 66.78 -4.96 -4.31
CA THR A 419 67.80 -3.99 -4.72
C THR A 419 69.03 -4.07 -3.83
N ALA A 420 68.86 -4.07 -2.50
CA ALA A 420 69.97 -4.17 -1.55
C ALA A 420 70.73 -5.51 -1.63
N ARG A 421 70.12 -6.58 -2.17
CA ARG A 421 70.80 -7.86 -2.45
C ARG A 421 71.83 -7.81 -3.59
N ARG A 422 71.84 -6.75 -4.42
CA ARG A 422 72.83 -6.57 -5.49
C ARG A 422 74.08 -5.78 -5.07
N GLY A 423 74.08 -5.16 -3.90
CA GLY A 423 75.19 -4.32 -3.44
C GLY A 423 76.21 -5.08 -2.62
N ASP A 424 77.49 -4.83 -2.90
CA ASP A 424 78.62 -5.26 -2.07
C ASP A 424 78.81 -4.31 -0.88
N LEU A 425 78.59 -3.01 -1.11
CA LEU A 425 78.51 -1.97 -0.09
C LEU A 425 77.17 -1.22 -0.20
N ILE A 426 76.41 -1.21 0.90
CA ILE A 426 75.13 -0.51 1.04
C ILE A 426 75.35 0.70 1.94
N VAL A 427 75.25 1.89 1.37
CA VAL A 427 75.47 3.17 2.06
C VAL A 427 74.13 3.84 2.31
N VAL A 428 73.83 4.17 3.56
CA VAL A 428 72.59 4.83 3.96
C VAL A 428 72.88 6.27 4.39
N ILE A 429 72.19 7.25 3.79
CA ILE A 429 72.32 8.68 4.11
C ILE A 429 71.27 9.02 5.19
N THR A 430 71.66 9.03 6.46
CA THR A 430 70.71 8.99 7.60
C THR A 430 70.35 10.36 8.21
N ARG A 431 70.70 11.48 7.56
CA ARG A 431 70.76 12.81 8.24
C ARG A 431 70.13 14.00 7.51
N LEU A 432 69.46 13.80 6.37
CA LEU A 432 68.84 14.89 5.57
C LEU A 432 67.40 14.60 5.08
N THR A 433 66.96 13.34 5.09
CA THR A 433 65.56 12.91 4.97
C THR A 433 65.30 11.76 5.96
N GLY A 434 64.05 11.35 6.15
CA GLY A 434 63.60 10.53 7.28
C GLY A 434 64.33 9.19 7.49
N HIS A 435 64.29 8.68 8.73
CA HIS A 435 64.94 7.43 9.14
C HIS A 435 64.34 6.17 8.48
N ASP A 436 63.25 6.28 7.71
CA ASP A 436 62.46 5.26 7.04
C ASP A 436 63.22 4.09 6.40
N LEU A 437 64.41 4.32 5.82
CA LEU A 437 65.23 3.27 5.20
C LEU A 437 66.32 2.71 6.12
N SER A 438 66.69 3.43 7.17
CA SER A 438 67.73 3.04 8.12
C SER A 438 67.32 1.77 8.88
N GLU A 439 66.10 1.74 9.43
CA GLU A 439 65.61 0.57 10.16
C GLU A 439 65.37 -0.65 9.25
N PRO A 440 64.69 -0.57 8.09
CA PRO A 440 64.53 -1.72 7.19
C PRO A 440 65.85 -2.30 6.71
N ILE A 441 66.86 -1.49 6.39
CA ILE A 441 68.18 -2.00 5.97
C ILE A 441 68.90 -2.66 7.16
N ALA A 442 68.85 -2.06 8.36
CA ALA A 442 69.38 -2.69 9.58
C ALA A 442 68.62 -3.98 9.98
N GLN A 443 67.31 -4.07 9.73
CA GLN A 443 66.51 -5.27 9.92
C GLN A 443 66.89 -6.35 8.92
N LEU A 444 67.04 -6.01 7.63
CA LEU A 444 67.50 -6.93 6.58
C LEU A 444 68.91 -7.45 6.86
N LYS A 445 69.83 -6.62 7.37
CA LYS A 445 71.19 -7.09 7.73
C LYS A 445 71.15 -8.02 8.95
N ARG A 446 70.40 -7.69 10.00
CA ARG A 446 70.18 -8.57 11.17
C ARG A 446 69.57 -9.92 10.78
N GLN A 447 68.64 -9.94 9.82
CA GLN A 447 68.04 -11.16 9.28
C GLN A 447 68.94 -11.94 8.30
N ARG A 448 70.21 -11.53 8.08
CA ARG A 448 71.11 -12.05 7.03
C ARG A 448 70.46 -12.07 5.64
N ALA A 449 69.49 -11.17 5.40
CA ALA A 449 68.70 -11.13 4.17
C ALA A 449 69.45 -10.45 3.01
N ILE A 450 70.56 -9.76 3.30
CA ILE A 450 71.47 -9.05 2.40
C ILE A 450 72.92 -9.41 2.73
N SER A 451 73.73 -9.67 1.71
CA SER A 451 75.15 -10.04 1.81
C SER A 451 76.04 -8.84 2.11
N GLY A 452 75.90 -7.75 1.34
CA GLY A 452 76.77 -6.57 1.36
C GLY A 452 76.99 -5.94 2.74
N LYS A 453 78.15 -5.29 2.91
CA LYS A 453 78.49 -4.49 4.10
C LYS A 453 77.56 -3.25 4.15
N VAL A 454 77.24 -2.75 5.36
CA VAL A 454 76.32 -1.61 5.53
C VAL A 454 77.05 -0.47 6.23
N LEU A 455 77.10 0.69 5.58
CA LEU A 455 77.70 1.92 6.10
C LEU A 455 76.58 2.95 6.33
N MET A 456 76.46 3.46 7.56
CA MET A 456 75.52 4.53 7.93
C MET A 456 76.30 5.85 7.95
N LEU A 457 76.07 6.72 6.97
CA LEU A 457 76.84 7.97 6.85
C LEU A 457 76.42 8.98 7.91
N GLN A 458 77.39 9.41 8.72
CA GLN A 458 77.16 10.44 9.74
C GLN A 458 77.49 11.86 9.26
N SER A 459 78.34 12.01 8.25
CA SER A 459 78.83 13.33 7.83
C SER A 459 77.85 14.07 6.91
N PRO A 460 77.59 15.39 7.14
CA PRO A 460 76.76 16.19 6.25
C PRO A 460 77.52 16.62 4.98
N GLY A 461 76.81 16.67 3.85
CA GLY A 461 77.33 17.16 2.57
C GLY A 461 78.09 16.14 1.73
N VAL A 462 78.13 16.37 0.41
CA VAL A 462 78.73 15.44 -0.58
C VAL A 462 80.23 15.19 -0.34
N PRO A 463 81.11 16.19 -0.12
CA PRO A 463 82.54 15.94 0.04
C PRO A 463 82.83 15.08 1.28
N SER A 464 82.12 15.35 2.38
CA SER A 464 82.23 14.60 3.63
C SER A 464 81.73 13.17 3.48
N ALA A 465 80.58 12.96 2.83
CA ALA A 465 80.02 11.65 2.54
C ALA A 465 80.94 10.81 1.62
N VAL A 466 81.50 11.42 0.58
CA VAL A 466 82.51 10.79 -0.30
C VAL A 466 83.74 10.41 0.54
N ASN A 467 84.29 11.33 1.32
CA ASN A 467 85.46 11.07 2.17
C ASN A 467 85.18 9.95 3.21
N GLU A 468 83.97 9.86 3.77
CA GLU A 468 83.57 8.81 4.70
C GLU A 468 83.48 7.43 4.01
N ILE A 469 82.97 7.34 2.78
CA ILE A 469 83.01 6.13 1.94
C ILE A 469 84.45 5.75 1.57
N VAL A 470 85.27 6.71 1.16
CA VAL A 470 86.69 6.54 0.80
C VAL A 470 87.48 5.98 1.98
N ASN A 471 87.37 6.59 3.17
CA ASN A 471 88.08 6.12 4.36
C ASN A 471 87.55 4.78 4.87
N TYR A 472 86.26 4.48 4.70
CA TYR A 472 85.72 3.15 5.03
C TYR A 472 86.32 2.06 4.11
N LEU A 473 86.43 2.32 2.81
CA LEU A 473 86.97 1.37 1.85
C LEU A 473 88.49 1.20 1.97
N ALA A 474 89.24 2.28 2.23
CA ALA A 474 90.68 2.20 2.54
C ALA A 474 90.93 1.23 3.71
N ARG A 475 90.23 1.42 4.84
CA ARG A 475 90.27 0.54 6.03
C ARG A 475 89.76 -0.89 5.82
N GLN A 476 89.18 -1.20 4.67
CA GLN A 476 88.64 -2.52 4.35
C GLN A 476 89.44 -3.26 3.27
N ASN A 477 90.35 -2.58 2.59
CA ASN A 477 91.36 -3.21 1.73
C ASN A 477 92.57 -3.72 2.55
N ASP A 478 92.77 -3.19 3.76
CA ASP A 478 93.80 -3.65 4.71
C ASP A 478 93.42 -4.94 5.49
N GLU A 479 92.17 -5.42 5.40
CA GLU A 479 91.74 -6.71 5.97
C GLU A 479 91.76 -7.83 4.91
N PRO A 480 92.63 -8.84 5.00
CA PRO A 480 92.69 -9.93 4.02
C PRO A 480 91.45 -10.83 4.08
N LEU A 481 90.78 -10.97 2.94
CA LEU A 481 89.56 -11.76 2.76
C LEU A 481 89.76 -13.25 3.05
N VAL A 482 89.32 -13.69 4.24
CA VAL A 482 88.95 -15.10 4.47
C VAL A 482 87.67 -15.38 3.67
N ARG A 483 87.67 -16.48 2.90
CA ARG A 483 86.57 -16.92 2.03
C ARG A 483 85.47 -17.67 2.78
#